data_AF-A0AAN8FKV9-F1
#
_entry.id   AF-A0AAN8FKV9-F1
#
_cell.length_a   1.000
_cell.length_b   1.000
_cell.length_c   1.000
_cell.angle_alpha   90.00
_cell.angle_beta   90.00
_cell.angle_gamma   90.00
#
_symmetry.space_group_name_H-M   'P 1'
#
loop_
_entity.id
_entity.type
_entity.pdbx_description
1 polymer ?
#
loop_
_entity_poly.entity_id
_entity_poly.type
_entity_poly.pdbx_seq_one_letter_code
_entity_poly.pdbx_strand_id
1 'polypeptide(L)'
;MNHFCTVTPSVFERTHQANLDADPSEREDLFIQKLRQCCVVFEFAQDPLSDMKYKEVKRAALNELIDYVSTCRDAITENIYPEAINMVSSPVYDLAVDSKMYDSG
;
A
#
# COMPACT_ATOMS: atom_id res chain seq x y z
N MET A 1 5.11 -10.81 22.86
CA MET A 1 4.59 -9.44 23.04
C MET A 1 4.71 -8.70 21.72
N ASN A 2 3.76 -9.06 20.85
CA ASN A 2 3.12 -8.33 19.76
C ASN A 2 3.96 -7.26 19.03
N HIS A 3 4.48 -7.70 17.88
CA HIS A 3 5.07 -6.95 16.77
C HIS A 3 4.05 -6.03 16.05
N PHE A 4 3.05 -5.50 16.77
CA PHE A 4 2.20 -4.45 16.22
C PHE A 4 3.00 -3.16 16.17
N CYS A 5 3.32 -2.75 14.95
CA CYS A 5 3.28 -1.35 14.56
C CYS A 5 4.32 -0.43 15.24
N THR A 6 5.62 -0.68 15.00
CA THR A 6 6.57 0.44 14.88
C THR A 6 6.42 1.11 13.50
N VAL A 7 5.19 1.40 13.05
CA VAL A 7 4.97 2.28 11.90
C VAL A 7 4.96 3.69 12.47
N THR A 8 6.15 4.26 12.66
CA THR A 8 6.24 5.68 12.97
C THR A 8 5.64 6.47 11.80
N PRO A 9 4.90 7.56 12.05
CA PRO A 9 4.35 8.45 11.00
C PRO A 9 5.39 8.90 9.95
N SER A 10 6.68 8.87 10.32
CA SER A 10 7.83 9.17 9.47
C SER A 10 8.08 8.19 8.32
N VAL A 11 7.47 7.00 8.29
CA VAL A 11 7.52 6.09 7.13
C VAL A 11 6.47 6.49 6.09
N PHE A 12 5.26 6.87 6.53
CA PHE A 12 4.17 7.30 5.65
C PHE A 12 4.44 8.67 5.00
N GLU A 13 5.09 9.60 5.71
CA GLU A 13 5.43 10.92 5.17
C GLU A 13 6.55 10.88 4.11
N ARG A 14 7.36 9.80 4.07
CA ARG A 14 8.49 9.70 3.13
C ARG A 14 8.09 9.25 1.71
N THR A 15 6.84 8.86 1.50
CA THR A 15 6.33 8.32 0.22
C THR A 15 5.42 9.31 -0.52
N HIS A 16 5.63 10.61 -0.28
CA HIS A 16 4.93 11.67 -1.02
C HIS A 16 5.42 11.82 -2.47
N GLN A 17 6.58 11.24 -2.80
CA GLN A 17 7.06 11.24 -4.17
C GLN A 17 6.33 10.16 -4.98
N ALA A 18 5.70 10.59 -6.07
CA ALA A 18 5.07 9.68 -7.03
C ALA A 18 6.15 8.81 -7.68
N ASN A 19 5.83 7.54 -7.89
CA ASN A 19 6.83 6.57 -8.39
C ASN A 19 7.40 6.97 -9.76
N LEU A 20 6.57 7.56 -10.63
CA LEU A 20 6.99 8.04 -11.94
C LEU A 20 7.87 9.30 -11.89
N ASP A 21 7.84 10.05 -10.78
CA ASP A 21 8.61 11.28 -10.57
C ASP A 21 9.96 11.03 -9.89
N ALA A 22 10.24 9.78 -9.50
CA ALA A 22 11.52 9.40 -8.92
C ALA A 22 12.56 9.07 -10.01
N ASP A 23 13.84 9.14 -9.64
CA ASP A 23 14.93 8.71 -10.51
C ASP A 23 14.80 7.21 -10.81
N PRO A 24 15.05 6.76 -12.06
CA PRO A 24 14.87 5.35 -12.44
C PRO A 24 15.59 4.35 -11.54
N SER A 25 16.74 4.73 -10.96
CA SER A 25 17.50 3.90 -10.01
C SER A 25 16.83 3.74 -8.64
N GLU A 26 15.94 4.64 -8.26
CA GLU A 26 15.26 4.65 -6.96
C GLU A 26 13.84 4.10 -7.03
N ARG A 27 13.26 3.98 -8.24
CA ARG A 27 11.87 3.56 -8.46
C ARG A 27 11.57 2.18 -7.90
N GLU A 28 12.47 1.22 -8.10
CA GLU A 28 12.31 -0.15 -7.57
C GLU A 28 12.26 -0.15 -6.04
N ASP A 29 13.20 0.55 -5.40
CA ASP A 29 13.25 0.67 -3.93
C ASP A 29 12.02 1.38 -3.38
N LEU A 30 11.55 2.44 -4.04
CA LEU A 30 10.32 3.14 -3.67
C LEU A 30 9.09 2.26 -3.87
N PHE A 31 9.04 1.46 -4.94
CA PHE A 31 7.97 0.50 -5.18
C PHE A 31 7.91 -0.52 -4.04
N ILE A 32 9.04 -1.14 -3.68
CA ILE A 32 9.15 -2.09 -2.57
C ILE A 32 8.73 -1.45 -1.25
N GLN A 33 9.16 -0.23 -0.96
CA GLN A 33 8.76 0.48 0.26
C GLN A 33 7.24 0.71 0.32
N LYS A 34 6.62 1.14 -0.80
CA LYS A 34 5.17 1.33 -0.90
C LYS A 34 4.42 0.01 -0.73
N LEU A 35 4.90 -1.11 -1.29
CA LEU A 35 4.31 -2.44 -1.07
C LEU A 35 4.30 -2.82 0.42
N ARG A 36 5.43 -2.66 1.10
CA ARG A 36 5.55 -2.97 2.54
C ARG A 36 4.64 -2.09 3.39
N GLN A 37 4.48 -0.81 3.06
CA GLN A 37 3.54 0.08 3.74
C GLN A 37 2.08 -0.36 3.53
N CYS A 38 1.76 -0.90 2.36
CA CYS A 38 0.41 -1.38 2.07
C CYS A 38 0.03 -2.64 2.88
N CYS A 39 1.00 -3.32 3.50
CA CYS A 39 0.74 -4.43 4.43
C CYS A 39 0.15 -3.98 5.78
N VAL A 40 0.20 -2.69 6.14
CA VAL A 40 -0.34 -2.17 7.40
C VAL A 40 -1.87 -2.28 7.41
N VAL A 41 -2.43 -3.00 8.39
CA VAL A 41 -3.88 -3.20 8.53
C VAL A 41 -4.48 -2.03 9.30
N PHE A 42 -5.59 -1.49 8.80
CA PHE A 42 -6.41 -0.52 9.51
C PHE A 42 -7.72 -1.16 9.91
N GLU A 43 -8.20 -0.87 11.12
CA GLU A 43 -9.51 -1.33 11.56
C GLU A 43 -10.60 -0.42 10.98
N PHE A 44 -11.40 -0.97 10.06
CA PHE A 44 -12.57 -0.27 9.50
C PHE A 44 -13.87 -0.65 10.22
N ALA A 45 -13.96 -1.89 10.73
CA ALA A 45 -15.19 -2.42 11.32
C ALA A 45 -15.51 -1.81 12.70
N GLN A 46 -14.50 -1.58 13.53
CA GLN A 46 -14.68 -1.05 14.89
C GLN A 46 -14.68 0.47 14.94
N ASP A 47 -13.82 1.13 14.15
CA ASP A 47 -13.72 2.59 14.10
C ASP A 47 -13.38 3.07 12.67
N PRO A 48 -14.39 3.33 11.83
CA PRO A 48 -14.18 3.79 10.46
C PRO A 48 -13.41 5.13 10.38
N LEU A 49 -13.54 5.99 11.38
CA LEU A 49 -13.02 7.36 11.39
C LEU A 49 -11.62 7.47 12.02
N SER A 50 -11.14 6.42 12.68
CA SER A 50 -9.74 6.30 13.07
C SER A 50 -8.81 6.40 11.87
N ASP A 51 -7.66 7.05 12.05
CA ASP A 51 -6.55 7.01 11.11
C ASP A 51 -6.88 7.39 9.65
N MET A 52 -7.93 8.19 9.43
CA MET A 52 -8.40 8.60 8.10
C MET A 52 -7.28 9.20 7.23
N LYS A 53 -6.38 9.99 7.83
CA LYS A 53 -5.18 10.50 7.15
C LYS A 53 -4.33 9.38 6.55
N TYR A 54 -4.07 8.33 7.32
CA TYR A 54 -3.21 7.22 6.90
C TYR A 54 -3.93 6.25 5.96
N LYS A 55 -5.24 6.05 6.15
CA LYS A 55 -6.11 5.33 5.21
C LYS A 55 -6.07 5.96 3.81
N GLU A 56 -6.16 7.29 3.72
CA GLU A 56 -6.11 8.01 2.45
C GLU A 56 -4.72 7.94 1.79
N VAL A 57 -3.64 8.09 2.56
CA VAL A 57 -2.29 7.95 2.01
C VAL A 57 -2.04 6.52 1.50
N LYS A 58 -2.57 5.49 2.18
CA LYS A 58 -2.50 4.09 1.69
C LYS A 58 -3.24 3.92 0.37
N ARG A 59 -4.44 4.51 0.25
CA ARG A 59 -5.23 4.52 -0.99
C ARG A 59 -4.46 5.17 -2.13
N ALA A 60 -3.84 6.33 -1.90
CA ALA A 60 -3.02 7.01 -2.90
C ALA A 60 -1.82 6.16 -3.34
N ALA A 61 -1.07 5.59 -2.39
CA ALA A 61 0.07 4.73 -2.68
C ALA A 61 -0.31 3.49 -3.51
N LEU A 62 -1.44 2.83 -3.20
CA LEU A 62 -1.94 1.69 -3.98
C LEU A 62 -2.27 2.07 -5.43
N ASN A 63 -2.91 3.23 -5.65
CA ASN A 63 -3.20 3.70 -7.01
C ASN A 63 -1.91 3.98 -7.79
N GLU A 64 -0.92 4.62 -7.16
CA GLU A 64 0.37 4.87 -7.80
C GLU A 64 1.11 3.57 -8.17
N LEU A 65 1.01 2.52 -7.35
CA LEU A 65 1.57 1.21 -7.65
C LEU A 65 0.91 0.59 -8.90
N ILE A 66 -0.42 0.70 -9.02
CA ILE A 66 -1.17 0.23 -10.19
C ILE A 66 -0.77 1.02 -11.44
N ASP A 67 -0.69 2.34 -11.35
CA ASP A 67 -0.31 3.21 -12.46
C ASP A 67 1.12 2.92 -12.94
N TYR A 68 2.05 2.69 -12.00
CA TYR A 68 3.43 2.33 -12.32
C TYR A 68 3.51 1.01 -13.08
N VAL A 69 2.87 -0.05 -12.59
CA VAL A 69 2.87 -1.37 -13.26
C VAL A 69 2.18 -1.31 -14.62
N SER A 70 1.14 -0.50 -14.75
CA SER A 70 0.41 -0.33 -16.02
C SER A 70 1.23 0.41 -17.08
N THR A 71 2.16 1.27 -16.66
CA THR A 71 2.96 2.12 -17.55
C THR A 71 4.33 1.52 -17.87
N CYS A 72 4.92 0.76 -16.95
CA CYS A 72 6.27 0.20 -17.06
C CYS A 72 6.24 -1.31 -17.34
N ARG A 73 6.64 -1.72 -18.55
CA ARG A 73 6.62 -3.13 -18.99
C ARG A 73 7.44 -4.10 -18.13
N ASP A 74 8.50 -3.61 -17.50
CA ASP A 74 9.40 -4.41 -16.67
C ASP A 74 9.33 -4.00 -15.19
N ALA A 75 8.18 -3.47 -14.76
CA ALA A 75 7.96 -2.99 -13.40
C ALA A 75 8.08 -4.09 -12.33
N ILE A 76 7.80 -5.36 -12.67
CA ILE A 76 7.78 -6.47 -11.74
C ILE A 76 9.09 -7.25 -11.86
N THR A 77 10.05 -6.95 -10.97
CA THR A 77 11.34 -7.64 -10.87
C THR A 77 11.26 -8.82 -9.89
N GLU A 78 12.31 -9.67 -9.85
CA GLU A 78 12.41 -10.78 -8.90
C GLU A 78 12.36 -10.32 -7.43
N ASN A 79 12.88 -9.11 -7.13
CA ASN A 79 12.85 -8.54 -5.78
C ASN A 79 11.46 -8.05 -5.36
N ILE A 80 10.65 -7.60 -6.34
CA ILE A 80 9.30 -7.12 -6.12
C ILE A 80 8.32 -8.27 -5.89
N TYR A 81 8.53 -9.40 -6.55
CA TYR A 81 7.64 -10.56 -6.52
C TYR A 81 7.24 -11.04 -5.12
N PRO A 82 8.18 -11.29 -4.17
CA PRO A 82 7.82 -11.75 -2.83
C PRO A 82 7.04 -10.69 -2.04
N GLU A 83 7.36 -9.41 -2.21
CA GLU A 83 6.68 -8.31 -1.51
C GLU A 83 5.25 -8.12 -2.03
N ALA A 84 5.04 -8.26 -3.34
CA ALA A 84 3.71 -8.20 -3.95
C ALA A 84 2.81 -9.35 -3.46
N ILE A 85 3.35 -10.58 -3.37
CA ILE A 85 2.62 -11.73 -2.83
C ILE A 85 2.28 -11.51 -1.36
N ASN A 86 3.24 -11.06 -0.54
CA ASN A 86 3.01 -10.77 0.87
C ASN A 86 1.92 -9.73 1.08
N MET A 87 1.96 -8.67 0.26
CA MET A 87 0.98 -7.61 0.28
C MET A 87 -0.41 -8.14 -0.05
N VAL A 88 -0.59 -8.89 -1.15
CA VAL A 88 -1.89 -9.49 -1.55
C VAL A 88 -2.40 -10.54 -0.55
N SER A 89 -1.49 -11.26 0.10
CA SER A 89 -1.83 -12.25 1.14
C SER A 89 -2.23 -11.60 2.47
N SER A 90 -2.06 -10.29 2.62
CA SER A 90 -2.51 -9.56 3.81
C SER A 90 -4.04 -9.43 3.81
N PRO A 91 -4.72 -9.52 4.97
CA PRO A 91 -6.18 -9.36 5.09
C PRO A 91 -6.73 -8.04 4.51
N VAL A 92 -5.84 -7.08 4.27
CA VAL A 92 -6.10 -5.79 3.61
C VAL A 92 -6.82 -5.92 2.27
N TYR A 93 -6.46 -6.90 1.43
CA TYR A 93 -7.06 -7.05 0.10
C TYR A 93 -8.46 -7.63 0.16
N ASP A 94 -8.73 -8.46 1.17
CA ASP A 94 -10.04 -9.07 1.39
C ASP A 94 -11.07 -8.02 1.82
N LEU A 95 -10.69 -7.11 2.73
CA LEU A 95 -11.59 -6.08 3.26
C LEU A 95 -11.87 -4.93 2.27
N ALA A 96 -10.92 -4.62 1.37
CA ALA A 96 -11.10 -3.56 0.38
C ALA A 96 -12.03 -3.95 -0.78
N VAL A 97 -12.15 -5.25 -1.09
CA VAL A 97 -13.09 -5.74 -2.11
C VAL A 97 -14.51 -5.86 -1.54
N ASP A 98 -14.65 -6.18 -0.24
CA ASP A 98 -15.98 -6.42 0.37
C ASP A 98 -16.74 -5.13 0.74
N SER A 99 -16.06 -4.01 0.99
CA SER A 99 -16.76 -2.78 1.42
C SER A 99 -17.59 -2.09 0.32
N LYS A 100 -17.51 -2.53 -0.95
CA LYS A 100 -18.44 -2.06 -2.01
C LYS A 100 -19.55 -3.06 -2.36
N MET A 101 -19.63 -4.20 -1.68
CA MET A 101 -20.65 -5.24 -1.92
C MET A 101 -21.68 -5.40 -0.80
N TYR A 102 -21.60 -4.61 0.28
CA TYR A 102 -22.56 -4.68 1.41
C TYR A 102 -23.31 -3.36 1.71
N ASP A 103 -23.34 -2.42 0.76
CA ASP A 103 -24.20 -1.22 0.85
C ASP A 103 -25.22 -1.17 -0.31
N SER A 104 -25.86 -2.31 -0.55
CA SER A 104 -27.06 -2.41 -1.38
C SER A 104 -27.98 -3.47 -0.76
N GLY A 105 -28.66 -3.04 0.30
CA GLY A 105 -29.69 -3.79 1.02
C GLY A 105 -30.42 -2.88 1.99
#